data_AF-A0A9P8BCJ0-F1
#
_entry.id   AF-A0A9P8BCJ0-F1
#
_cell.length_a   1.000
_cell.length_b   1.000
_cell.length_c   1.000
_cell.angle_alpha   90.00
_cell.angle_beta   90.00
_cell.angle_gamma   90.00
#
_symmetry.space_group_name_H-M   'P 1'
#
loop_
_entity.id
_entity.type
_entity.pdbx_description
1 polymer ?
#
loop_
_entity_poly.entity_id
_entity_poly.type
_entity_poly.pdbx_seq_one_letter_code
_entity_poly.pdbx_strand_id
1 'polypeptide(L)'
;MFDIIRESSFGERINWISGGRLLPYPEQRPDFIIPAQYLATSSDQTRANSTDQSSPVTRVNTNTHDPITAKKVERSFDPLPIEPRDLEAAELKHAGKEHELNAVEEVEVSEHIIVDWYGPDDPANPRNWSSFKRGFVLGLICLLTFSIYMGSAIYTASIPYLLEEFHISIVVATLGLTLYVLAYGIGPMLFSPLQELPSWGRNPIYILTAFVFVMLQIPTALAKNIAGLLVLRFLGGFFASPALATGGASVGDIYLPQYMPYALSLWAFGAVCGPVLGPIVGGFAAASHGFIGGWRMPIWELMWAAG
;
A
#
# COMPACT_ATOMS: atom_id res chain seq x y z
N MET A 1 3.75 2.68 -23.19
CA MET A 1 4.73 3.64 -22.61
C MET A 1 4.08 4.99 -22.30
N PHE A 2 3.14 5.46 -23.12
CA PHE A 2 2.33 6.66 -22.83
C PHE A 2 1.62 6.61 -21.46
N ASP A 3 1.12 5.43 -21.04
CA ASP A 3 0.47 5.27 -19.74
C ASP A 3 1.42 5.47 -18.56
N ILE A 4 2.69 5.10 -18.69
CA ILE A 4 3.71 5.31 -17.65
C ILE A 4 3.95 6.81 -17.46
N ILE A 5 4.02 7.56 -18.57
CA ILE A 5 4.20 9.02 -18.53
C ILE A 5 2.95 9.68 -17.95
N ARG A 6 1.75 9.28 -18.38
CA ARG A 6 0.47 9.80 -17.86
C ARG A 6 0.32 9.57 -16.35
N GLU A 7 0.60 8.35 -15.88
CA GLU A 7 0.42 7.97 -14.48
C GLU A 7 1.58 8.42 -13.57
N SER A 8 2.68 8.90 -14.15
CA SER A 8 3.71 9.58 -13.38
C SER A 8 3.17 10.89 -12.81
N SER A 9 3.67 11.33 -11.66
CA SER A 9 3.25 12.63 -11.10
C SER A 9 3.60 13.82 -11.99
N PHE A 10 4.52 13.65 -12.93
CA PHE A 10 4.76 14.63 -13.99
C PHE A 10 3.59 14.68 -14.97
N GLY A 11 3.13 13.53 -15.46
CA GLY A 11 1.99 13.43 -16.37
C GLY A 11 0.68 13.87 -15.74
N GLU A 12 0.43 13.52 -14.48
CA GLU A 12 -0.75 13.92 -13.74
C GLU A 12 -0.83 15.45 -13.58
N ARG A 13 0.30 16.10 -13.23
CA ARG A 13 0.40 17.57 -13.17
C ARG A 13 0.19 18.23 -14.53
N ILE A 14 0.75 17.66 -15.61
CA ILE A 14 0.51 18.16 -16.97
C ILE A 14 -0.95 18.01 -17.37
N ASN A 15 -1.58 16.88 -17.02
CA ASN A 15 -2.97 16.64 -17.33
C ASN A 15 -3.87 17.63 -16.60
N TRP A 16 -3.59 17.88 -15.31
CA TRP A 16 -4.30 18.87 -14.50
C TRP A 16 -4.14 20.30 -15.04
N ILE A 17 -2.90 20.72 -15.34
CA ILE A 17 -2.62 22.06 -15.90
C ILE A 17 -3.28 22.25 -17.28
N SER A 18 -3.35 21.19 -18.09
CA SER A 18 -3.98 21.23 -19.41
C SER A 18 -5.49 21.01 -19.40
N GLY A 19 -6.10 20.84 -18.22
CA GLY A 19 -7.54 20.58 -18.08
C GLY A 19 -8.00 19.29 -18.77
N GLY A 20 -7.15 18.25 -18.79
CA GLY A 20 -7.46 16.97 -19.43
C GLY A 20 -7.07 16.85 -20.90
N ARG A 21 -6.39 17.84 -21.49
CA ARG A 21 -6.23 17.92 -22.96
C ARG A 21 -4.99 17.18 -23.51
N LEU A 22 -3.89 17.13 -22.75
CA LEU A 22 -2.63 16.53 -23.21
C LEU A 22 -2.50 15.04 -22.87
N LEU A 23 -3.05 14.61 -21.73
CA LEU A 23 -2.93 13.23 -21.23
C LEU A 23 -4.27 12.73 -20.63
N PRO A 24 -5.38 12.78 -21.39
CA PRO A 24 -6.69 12.45 -20.86
C PRO A 24 -6.74 11.02 -20.30
N TYR A 25 -7.29 10.90 -19.09
CA TYR A 25 -7.81 9.63 -18.60
C TYR A 25 -9.02 9.18 -19.44
N PRO A 26 -9.36 7.88 -19.47
CA PRO A 26 -10.50 7.38 -20.23
C PRO A 26 -11.77 8.21 -20.00
N GLU A 27 -12.09 8.53 -18.75
CA GLU A 27 -13.25 9.31 -18.32
C GLU A 27 -13.25 10.78 -18.75
N GLN A 28 -12.10 11.33 -19.17
CA GLN A 28 -11.98 12.71 -19.65
C GLN A 28 -12.16 12.82 -21.17
N ARG A 29 -12.29 11.69 -21.87
CA ARG A 29 -12.46 11.69 -23.32
C ARG A 29 -13.94 11.83 -23.68
N PRO A 30 -14.27 12.61 -24.73
CA PRO A 30 -15.67 12.88 -25.11
C PRO A 30 -16.42 11.63 -25.62
N ASP A 31 -15.71 10.56 -25.95
CA ASP A 31 -16.22 9.25 -26.37
C ASP A 31 -16.40 8.25 -25.21
N PHE A 32 -16.15 8.66 -23.97
CA PHE A 32 -16.27 7.77 -22.82
C PHE A 32 -17.73 7.43 -22.51
N ILE A 33 -18.04 6.13 -22.52
CA ILE A 33 -19.35 5.60 -22.15
C ILE A 33 -19.23 5.02 -20.74
N ILE A 34 -20.07 5.51 -19.82
CA ILE A 34 -20.14 4.99 -18.46
C ILE A 34 -20.61 3.52 -18.50
N PRO A 35 -19.89 2.58 -17.87
CA PRO A 35 -20.30 1.18 -17.85
C PRO A 35 -21.68 0.96 -17.24
N ALA A 36 -22.43 0.00 -17.79
CA ALA A 36 -23.82 -0.27 -17.44
C ALA A 36 -24.04 -0.55 -15.94
N GLN A 37 -23.04 -1.12 -15.26
CA GLN A 37 -23.04 -1.39 -13.82
C GLN A 37 -23.27 -0.13 -12.97
N TYR A 38 -22.87 1.05 -13.46
CA TYR A 38 -23.06 2.33 -12.77
C TYR A 38 -24.35 3.06 -13.18
N LEU A 39 -24.96 2.67 -14.30
CA LEU A 39 -26.18 3.30 -14.82
C LEU A 39 -27.44 2.69 -14.19
N ALA A 40 -27.44 1.38 -13.91
CA ALA A 40 -28.59 0.65 -13.37
C ALA A 40 -29.09 1.21 -12.03
N THR A 41 -28.18 1.63 -11.14
CA THR A 41 -28.51 2.16 -9.81
C THR A 41 -29.25 3.51 -9.87
N SER A 42 -28.99 4.32 -10.90
CA SER A 42 -29.59 5.66 -11.04
C SER A 42 -31.05 5.62 -11.53
N SER A 43 -31.40 4.65 -12.38
CA SER A 43 -32.76 4.48 -12.91
C SER A 43 -33.75 3.97 -11.86
N ASP A 44 -33.31 3.10 -10.94
CA ASP A 44 -34.20 2.54 -9.92
C ASP A 44 -34.39 3.45 -8.71
N GLN A 45 -33.40 4.28 -8.33
CA GLN A 45 -33.61 5.35 -7.34
C GLN A 45 -34.66 6.39 -7.80
N THR A 46 -34.71 6.66 -9.11
CA THR A 46 -35.71 7.57 -9.69
C THR A 46 -37.12 6.96 -9.69
N ARG A 47 -37.25 5.63 -9.82
CA ARG A 47 -38.52 4.90 -9.72
C ARG A 47 -38.99 4.71 -8.27
N ALA A 48 -38.08 4.41 -7.34
CA ALA A 48 -38.40 4.22 -5.92
C ALA A 48 -38.97 5.50 -5.29
N ASN A 49 -38.43 6.67 -5.62
CA ASN A 49 -38.94 7.96 -5.12
C ASN A 49 -40.31 8.37 -5.69
N SER A 50 -40.81 7.68 -6.72
CA SER A 50 -42.10 7.99 -7.35
C SER A 50 -43.27 7.13 -6.86
N THR A 51 -43.01 6.10 -6.05
CA THR A 51 -44.02 5.08 -5.71
C THR A 51 -44.48 5.10 -4.25
N ASP A 52 -43.87 5.90 -3.37
CA ASP A 52 -44.11 5.81 -1.91
C ASP A 52 -44.99 6.95 -1.35
N GLN A 53 -46.18 7.12 -1.93
CA GLN A 53 -47.28 7.91 -1.33
C GLN A 53 -48.61 7.14 -1.40
N SER A 54 -48.76 6.05 -0.62
CA SER A 54 -50.08 5.60 -0.15
C SER A 54 -50.01 4.48 0.92
N SER A 55 -49.97 4.89 2.21
CA SER A 55 -50.70 4.33 3.40
C SER A 55 -50.69 2.82 3.74
N PRO A 56 -51.11 2.38 4.96
CA PRO A 56 -51.09 2.99 6.29
C PRO A 56 -50.44 2.10 7.39
N VAL A 57 -50.26 2.74 8.55
CA VAL A 57 -49.84 2.22 9.86
C VAL A 57 -50.63 0.99 10.34
N THR A 58 -49.96 -0.05 10.85
CA THR A 58 -50.51 -0.97 11.86
C THR A 58 -49.44 -1.36 12.88
N ARG A 59 -49.69 -1.03 14.15
CA ARG A 59 -48.91 -1.43 15.34
C ARG A 59 -49.36 -2.80 15.82
N VAL A 60 -48.45 -3.69 16.24
CA VAL A 60 -48.70 -4.66 17.34
C VAL A 60 -47.41 -4.91 18.15
N ASN A 61 -47.59 -4.97 19.47
CA ASN A 61 -46.62 -4.95 20.55
C ASN A 61 -46.11 -6.35 21.02
N THR A 62 -44.86 -6.36 21.49
CA THR A 62 -44.23 -7.00 22.68
C THR A 62 -44.60 -8.40 23.22
N ASN A 63 -43.51 -9.17 23.44
CA ASN A 63 -43.17 -10.09 24.57
C ASN A 63 -43.96 -11.40 24.75
N THR A 64 -43.27 -12.56 24.83
CA THR A 64 -42.81 -13.26 26.09
C THR A 64 -42.27 -14.68 25.79
N HIS A 65 -41.21 -15.08 26.51
CA HIS A 65 -40.62 -16.42 26.86
C HIS A 65 -41.57 -17.66 26.80
N ASP A 66 -41.21 -18.94 26.56
CA ASP A 66 -40.05 -19.79 26.92
C ASP A 66 -40.20 -21.23 26.28
N PRO A 67 -39.33 -22.26 26.56
CA PRO A 67 -38.76 -23.17 25.55
C PRO A 67 -39.32 -24.62 25.40
N ILE A 68 -38.66 -25.33 24.45
CA ILE A 68 -38.87 -26.63 23.80
C ILE A 68 -38.63 -27.85 24.71
N THR A 69 -39.49 -28.89 24.60
CA THR A 69 -39.28 -30.24 25.15
C THR A 69 -39.12 -31.28 24.04
N ALA A 70 -38.02 -32.04 24.06
CA ALA A 70 -37.69 -33.10 23.11
C ALA A 70 -38.40 -34.44 23.39
N LYS A 71 -38.71 -35.22 22.34
CA LYS A 71 -39.12 -36.61 22.45
C LYS A 71 -38.36 -37.49 21.45
N LYS A 72 -37.60 -38.45 21.99
CA LYS A 72 -36.79 -39.47 21.32
C LYS A 72 -37.67 -40.64 20.87
N VAL A 73 -37.48 -41.14 19.64
CA VAL A 73 -38.01 -42.44 19.18
C VAL A 73 -36.86 -43.19 18.49
N GLU A 74 -36.48 -44.33 19.07
CA GLU A 74 -35.56 -45.32 18.49
C GLU A 74 -36.36 -46.37 17.70
N ARG A 75 -35.81 -46.84 16.57
CA ARG A 75 -36.05 -48.19 16.04
C ARG A 75 -34.84 -48.70 15.26
N SER A 76 -34.38 -49.88 15.66
CA SER A 76 -33.33 -50.73 15.09
C SER A 76 -33.82 -51.54 13.88
N PHE A 77 -32.94 -51.92 12.95
CA PHE A 77 -32.67 -53.33 12.52
C PHE A 77 -31.51 -53.41 11.48
N ASP A 78 -30.77 -54.51 11.57
CA ASP A 78 -29.42 -54.93 11.12
C ASP A 78 -29.02 -54.90 9.61
N PRO A 79 -27.71 -55.10 9.27
CA PRO A 79 -27.05 -54.58 8.07
C PRO A 79 -26.85 -55.59 6.92
N LEU A 80 -26.72 -55.08 5.69
CA LEU A 80 -26.15 -55.79 4.53
C LEU A 80 -24.90 -55.04 4.02
N PRO A 81 -23.83 -55.75 3.58
CA PRO A 81 -22.53 -55.15 3.34
C PRO A 81 -22.42 -54.60 1.92
N ILE A 82 -22.30 -53.28 1.79
CA ILE A 82 -21.97 -52.61 0.51
C ILE A 82 -20.93 -51.53 0.84
N GLU A 83 -19.79 -51.57 0.15
CA GLU A 83 -18.67 -50.66 0.40
C GLU A 83 -19.06 -49.18 0.20
N PRO A 84 -18.71 -48.27 1.12
CA PRO A 84 -19.21 -46.89 1.14
C PRO A 84 -18.47 -45.90 0.22
N ARG A 85 -17.70 -46.36 -0.78
CA ARG A 85 -16.80 -45.45 -1.53
C ARG A 85 -17.29 -44.95 -2.89
N ASP A 86 -18.30 -45.58 -3.48
CA ASP A 86 -18.65 -45.30 -4.88
C ASP A 86 -19.95 -44.52 -5.09
N LEU A 87 -20.81 -44.40 -4.07
CA LEU A 87 -22.05 -43.61 -4.15
C LEU A 87 -21.80 -42.11 -3.92
N GLU A 88 -20.90 -41.76 -3.00
CA GLU A 88 -20.58 -40.36 -2.67
C GLU A 88 -19.89 -39.64 -3.84
N ALA A 89 -19.08 -40.35 -4.62
CA ALA A 89 -18.38 -39.80 -5.79
C ALA A 89 -19.31 -39.57 -7.01
N ALA A 90 -20.42 -40.30 -7.10
CA ALA A 90 -21.40 -40.14 -8.18
C ALA A 90 -22.37 -38.99 -7.87
N GLU A 91 -22.79 -38.83 -6.61
CA GLU A 91 -23.64 -37.71 -6.15
C GLU A 91 -22.88 -36.37 -6.19
N LEU A 92 -21.59 -36.34 -5.81
CA LEU A 92 -20.74 -35.15 -5.92
C LEU A 92 -20.52 -34.67 -7.37
N LYS A 93 -20.50 -35.60 -8.34
CA LYS A 93 -20.32 -35.25 -9.76
C LYS A 93 -21.59 -34.72 -10.42
N HIS A 94 -22.78 -35.16 -9.99
CA HIS A 94 -24.04 -34.64 -10.50
C HIS A 94 -24.45 -33.33 -9.82
N ALA A 95 -24.21 -33.19 -8.51
CA ALA A 95 -24.43 -31.93 -7.80
C ALA A 95 -23.52 -30.79 -8.31
N GLY A 96 -22.29 -31.09 -8.74
CA GLY A 96 -21.37 -30.10 -9.29
C GLY A 96 -21.72 -29.60 -10.70
N LYS A 97 -22.54 -30.32 -11.48
CA LYS A 97 -22.81 -29.99 -12.89
C LYS A 97 -24.10 -29.22 -13.11
N GLU A 98 -25.07 -29.34 -12.21
CA GLU A 98 -26.32 -28.56 -12.29
C GLU A 98 -26.17 -27.15 -11.70
N HIS A 99 -25.16 -26.92 -10.86
CA HIS A 99 -24.93 -25.63 -10.20
C HIS A 99 -24.14 -24.60 -11.03
N GLU A 100 -23.53 -25.00 -12.16
CA GLU A 100 -22.74 -24.09 -13.01
C GLU A 100 -23.55 -23.39 -14.13
N LEU A 101 -24.82 -23.74 -14.37
CA LEU A 101 -25.59 -23.23 -15.52
C LEU A 101 -26.68 -22.20 -15.18
N ASN A 102 -26.88 -21.84 -13.92
CA ASN A 102 -27.85 -20.81 -13.52
C ASN A 102 -27.32 -19.85 -12.45
N ALA A 103 -26.03 -19.52 -12.46
CA ALA A 103 -25.53 -18.34 -11.74
C ALA A 103 -25.75 -17.11 -12.62
N VAL A 104 -27.02 -16.72 -12.81
CA VAL A 104 -27.31 -15.31 -13.08
C VAL A 104 -26.92 -14.61 -11.79
N GLU A 105 -25.82 -13.86 -11.81
CA GLU A 105 -25.47 -12.94 -10.73
C GLU A 105 -26.71 -12.09 -10.42
N GLU A 106 -27.41 -12.42 -9.35
CA GLU A 106 -28.34 -11.50 -8.72
C GLU A 106 -27.49 -10.31 -8.29
N VAL A 107 -27.55 -9.24 -9.08
CA VAL A 107 -26.94 -7.96 -8.73
C VAL A 107 -27.68 -7.48 -7.49
N GLU A 108 -27.14 -7.83 -6.33
CA GLU A 108 -27.59 -7.32 -5.04
C GLU A 108 -27.46 -5.79 -5.12
N VAL A 109 -28.60 -5.10 -5.16
CA VAL A 109 -28.65 -3.63 -5.29
C VAL A 109 -28.17 -3.05 -3.96
N SER A 110 -26.85 -2.98 -3.79
CA SER A 110 -26.21 -2.24 -2.72
C SER A 110 -26.64 -0.77 -2.83
N GLU A 111 -27.15 -0.21 -1.73
CA GLU A 111 -27.47 1.22 -1.60
C GLU A 111 -26.25 2.13 -1.90
N HIS A 112 -25.05 1.53 -1.89
CA HIS A 112 -23.77 2.18 -2.16
C HIS A 112 -23.24 1.77 -3.53
N ILE A 113 -22.91 2.76 -4.36
CA ILE A 113 -22.20 2.56 -5.64
C ILE A 113 -20.75 2.23 -5.33
N ILE A 114 -20.36 0.96 -5.46
CA ILE A 114 -18.97 0.52 -5.34
C ILE A 114 -18.27 0.88 -6.65
N VAL A 115 -17.33 1.83 -6.59
CA VAL A 115 -16.49 2.20 -7.73
C VAL A 115 -15.34 1.21 -7.83
N ASP A 116 -15.39 0.36 -8.85
CA ASP A 116 -14.35 -0.57 -9.26
C ASP A 116 -13.90 -0.29 -10.71
N TRP A 117 -12.90 -1.01 -11.18
CA TRP A 117 -12.40 -0.94 -12.55
C TRP A 117 -13.50 -1.22 -13.58
N TYR A 118 -13.35 -0.66 -14.79
CA TYR A 118 -14.39 -0.72 -15.82
C TYR A 118 -14.49 -2.09 -16.51
N GLY A 119 -13.64 -3.05 -16.14
CA GLY A 119 -13.68 -4.43 -16.62
C GLY A 119 -12.47 -5.26 -16.18
N PRO A 120 -12.46 -6.57 -16.49
CA PRO A 120 -11.39 -7.49 -16.09
C PRO A 120 -10.03 -7.15 -16.72
N ASP A 121 -10.01 -6.53 -17.90
CA ASP A 121 -8.79 -6.15 -18.64
C ASP A 121 -8.46 -4.65 -18.52
N ASP A 122 -9.02 -3.94 -17.52
CA ASP A 122 -8.77 -2.52 -17.35
C ASP A 122 -7.27 -2.22 -17.15
N PRO A 123 -6.65 -1.35 -17.97
CA PRO A 123 -5.24 -1.00 -17.84
C PRO A 123 -4.91 -0.19 -16.57
N ALA A 124 -5.91 0.44 -15.92
CA ALA A 124 -5.76 1.12 -14.65
C ALA A 124 -5.56 0.12 -13.49
N ASN A 125 -6.03 -1.12 -13.64
CA ASN A 125 -5.79 -2.18 -12.68
C ASN A 125 -4.30 -2.60 -12.69
N PRO A 126 -3.55 -2.43 -11.58
CA PRO A 126 -2.13 -2.80 -11.51
C PRO A 126 -1.86 -4.28 -11.80
N ARG A 127 -2.87 -5.13 -11.60
CA ARG A 127 -2.80 -6.58 -11.86
C ARG A 127 -2.84 -6.92 -13.35
N ASN A 128 -3.13 -5.97 -14.24
CA ASN A 128 -3.14 -6.15 -15.69
C ASN A 128 -1.90 -5.55 -16.38
N TRP A 129 -1.01 -4.89 -15.62
CA TRP A 129 0.20 -4.29 -16.19
C TRP A 129 1.15 -5.32 -16.81
N SER A 130 1.95 -4.90 -17.78
CA SER A 130 3.02 -5.76 -18.31
C SER A 130 4.04 -6.11 -17.23
N SER A 131 4.65 -7.30 -17.32
CA SER A 131 5.63 -7.77 -16.34
C SER A 131 6.80 -6.79 -16.15
N PHE A 132 7.19 -6.09 -17.22
CA PHE A 132 8.20 -5.03 -17.16
C PHE A 132 7.76 -3.84 -16.30
N LYS A 133 6.53 -3.34 -16.48
CA LYS A 133 6.01 -2.22 -15.68
C LYS A 133 5.92 -2.59 -14.20
N ARG A 134 5.45 -3.80 -13.88
CA ARG A 134 5.39 -4.30 -12.49
C ARG A 134 6.78 -4.41 -11.87
N GLY A 135 7.72 -5.04 -12.58
CA GLY A 135 9.10 -5.18 -12.11
C GLY A 135 9.82 -3.84 -11.93
N PHE A 136 9.59 -2.88 -12.82
CA PHE A 136 10.13 -1.54 -12.70
C PHE A 136 9.60 -0.80 -11.46
N VAL A 137 8.28 -0.80 -11.25
CA VAL A 137 7.66 -0.18 -10.06
C VAL A 137 8.13 -0.86 -8.77
N LEU A 138 8.18 -2.20 -8.75
CA LEU A 138 8.72 -2.95 -7.62
C LEU A 138 10.18 -2.57 -7.35
N GLY A 139 11.01 -2.47 -8.39
CA GLY A 139 12.40 -2.05 -8.28
C GLY A 139 12.56 -0.66 -7.65
N LEU A 140 11.71 0.30 -8.02
CA LEU A 140 11.69 1.64 -7.42
C LEU A 140 11.30 1.59 -5.93
N ILE A 141 10.28 0.82 -5.57
CA ILE A 141 9.87 0.64 -4.17
C ILE A 141 11.01 0.01 -3.36
N CYS A 142 11.64 -1.04 -3.90
CA CYS A 142 12.79 -1.69 -3.27
C CYS A 142 13.98 -0.74 -3.10
N LEU A 143 14.31 0.07 -4.11
CA LEU A 143 15.39 1.05 -4.04
C LEU A 143 15.12 2.12 -2.98
N LEU A 144 13.87 2.60 -2.90
CA LEU A 144 13.45 3.58 -1.91
C LEU A 144 13.54 3.00 -0.49
N THR A 145 12.99 1.80 -0.27
CA THR A 145 13.08 1.08 1.01
C THR A 145 14.53 0.82 1.41
N PHE A 146 15.36 0.35 0.47
CA PHE A 146 16.78 0.14 0.67
C PHE A 146 17.47 1.42 1.16
N SER A 147 17.25 2.54 0.45
CA SER A 147 17.90 3.82 0.77
C SER A 147 17.49 4.33 2.14
N ILE A 148 16.23 4.18 2.53
CA ILE A 148 15.73 4.66 3.82
C ILE A 148 16.27 3.84 4.99
N TYR A 149 16.30 2.51 4.85
CA TYR A 149 16.92 1.65 5.86
C TYR A 149 18.43 1.87 5.94
N MET A 150 19.09 2.02 4.79
CA MET A 150 20.50 2.42 4.72
C MET A 150 20.74 3.73 5.49
N GLY A 151 19.84 4.71 5.36
CA GLY A 151 19.93 6.01 6.02
C GLY A 151 20.00 5.96 7.55
N SER A 152 19.42 4.94 8.17
CA SER A 152 19.59 4.71 9.60
C SER A 152 21.01 4.22 9.93
N ALA A 153 21.47 3.17 9.26
CA ALA A 153 22.72 2.50 9.58
C ALA A 153 23.97 3.25 9.10
N ILE A 154 23.89 4.00 8.00
CA ILE A 154 24.99 4.79 7.42
C ILE A 154 25.50 5.85 8.41
N TYR A 155 24.63 6.31 9.32
CA TYR A 155 24.98 7.22 10.39
C TYR A 155 25.94 6.61 11.43
N THR A 156 25.96 5.29 11.61
CA THR A 156 26.82 4.66 12.62
C THR A 156 28.32 4.88 12.32
N ALA A 157 28.69 4.90 11.04
CA ALA A 157 30.05 5.21 10.59
C ALA A 157 30.47 6.65 10.94
N SER A 158 29.51 7.55 11.16
CA SER A 158 29.74 8.95 11.48
C SER A 158 29.98 9.21 12.98
N ILE A 159 29.62 8.25 13.85
CA ILE A 159 29.63 8.44 15.31
C ILE A 159 31.01 8.87 15.85
N PRO A 160 32.14 8.23 15.50
CA PRO A 160 33.44 8.62 16.01
C PRO A 160 33.79 10.09 15.70
N TYR A 161 33.49 10.53 14.48
CA TYR A 161 33.73 11.90 14.02
C TYR A 161 32.82 12.93 14.70
N LEU A 162 31.57 12.56 15.02
CA LEU A 162 30.65 13.43 15.76
C LEU A 162 31.09 13.65 17.21
N LEU A 163 31.67 12.62 17.85
CA LEU A 163 32.23 12.74 19.20
C LEU A 163 33.39 13.74 19.24
N GLU A 164 34.25 13.69 18.21
CA GLU A 164 35.39 14.58 18.10
C GLU A 164 34.98 16.02 17.78
N GLU A 165 34.08 16.23 16.81
CA GLU A 165 33.71 17.59 16.35
C GLU A 165 32.80 18.34 17.35
N PHE A 166 31.83 17.65 17.96
CA PHE A 166 30.87 18.29 18.86
C PHE A 166 31.20 18.12 20.35
N HIS A 167 32.26 17.38 20.70
CA HIS A 167 32.66 17.10 22.09
C HIS A 167 31.51 16.56 22.96
N ILE A 168 30.74 15.62 22.40
CA ILE A 168 29.56 15.02 23.04
C ILE A 168 29.85 13.61 23.56
N SER A 169 28.95 13.07 24.38
CA SER A 169 29.02 11.67 24.81
C SER A 169 28.53 10.72 23.72
N ILE A 170 28.96 9.45 23.80
CA ILE A 170 28.49 8.37 22.92
C ILE A 170 26.97 8.24 22.91
N VAL A 171 26.33 8.46 24.06
CA VAL A 171 24.87 8.40 24.20
C VAL A 171 24.21 9.46 23.32
N VAL A 172 24.71 10.70 23.32
CA VAL A 172 24.15 11.77 22.50
C VAL A 172 24.43 11.53 21.01
N ALA A 173 25.60 11.01 20.67
CA ALA A 173 25.94 10.71 19.28
C ALA A 173 25.04 9.61 18.69
N THR A 174 24.73 8.56 19.46
CA THR A 174 23.82 7.47 19.00
C THR A 174 22.36 7.89 18.92
N LEU A 175 21.94 8.98 19.60
CA LEU A 175 20.56 9.47 19.53
C LEU A 175 20.10 9.73 18.10
N GLY A 176 20.99 10.18 17.21
CA GLY A 176 20.63 10.45 15.81
C GLY A 176 20.10 9.24 15.07
N LEU A 177 20.69 8.05 15.29
CA LEU A 177 20.18 6.78 14.79
C LEU A 177 18.82 6.48 15.42
N THR A 178 18.74 6.53 16.74
CA THR A 178 17.52 6.11 17.46
C THR A 178 16.31 6.99 17.14
N LEU A 179 16.51 8.31 17.00
CA LEU A 179 15.45 9.25 16.66
C LEU A 179 14.97 9.06 15.22
N TYR A 180 15.89 8.74 14.29
CA TYR A 180 15.52 8.40 12.93
C TYR A 180 14.64 7.14 12.87
N VAL A 181 15.06 6.09 13.60
CA VAL A 181 14.31 4.82 13.71
C VAL A 181 12.95 5.02 14.37
N LEU A 182 12.91 5.76 15.48
CA LEU A 182 11.68 6.12 16.17
C LEU A 182 10.72 6.88 15.23
N ALA A 183 11.25 7.86 14.51
CA ALA A 183 10.46 8.70 13.64
C ALA A 183 9.83 7.94 12.48
N TYR A 184 10.56 7.04 11.81
CA TYR A 184 9.95 6.22 10.76
C TYR A 184 9.01 5.13 11.32
N GLY A 185 9.08 4.82 12.62
CA GLY A 185 8.11 3.96 13.29
C GLY A 185 6.80 4.70 13.61
N ILE A 186 6.89 6.00 13.91
CA ILE A 186 5.74 6.88 14.20
C ILE A 186 5.09 7.40 12.91
N GLY A 187 5.88 7.78 11.91
CA GLY A 187 5.39 8.38 10.67
C GLY A 187 4.26 7.62 9.97
N PRO A 188 4.27 6.28 9.89
CA PRO A 188 3.20 5.52 9.25
C PRO A 188 1.84 5.71 9.92
N MET A 189 1.80 6.04 11.21
CA MET A 189 0.55 6.34 11.92
C MET A 189 -0.18 7.54 11.32
N LEU A 190 0.55 8.47 10.70
CA LEU A 190 -0.02 9.62 9.98
C LEU A 190 -0.17 9.31 8.49
N PHE A 191 0.88 8.79 7.85
CA PHE A 191 0.91 8.71 6.38
C PHE A 191 0.18 7.50 5.81
N SER A 192 0.10 6.38 6.53
CA SER A 192 -0.64 5.20 6.09
C SER A 192 -2.14 5.51 5.86
N PRO A 193 -2.89 6.10 6.81
CA PRO A 193 -4.29 6.44 6.55
C PRO A 193 -4.45 7.52 5.48
N LEU A 194 -3.50 8.45 5.35
CA LEU A 194 -3.54 9.46 4.29
C LEU A 194 -3.43 8.86 2.88
N GLN A 195 -2.76 7.73 2.74
CA GLN A 195 -2.58 7.03 1.44
C GLN A 195 -3.80 6.23 1.01
N GLU A 196 -4.70 5.91 1.95
CA GLU A 196 -5.96 5.25 1.67
C GLU A 196 -7.07 6.25 1.30
N LEU A 197 -6.84 7.56 1.43
CA LEU A 197 -7.82 8.55 0.99
C LEU A 197 -7.97 8.51 -0.54
N PRO A 198 -9.19 8.32 -1.07
CA PRO A 198 -9.43 8.24 -2.52
C PRO A 198 -8.98 9.47 -3.31
N SER A 199 -8.95 10.64 -2.66
CA SER A 199 -8.56 11.91 -3.27
C SER A 199 -7.05 12.12 -3.41
N TRP A 200 -6.24 11.37 -2.65
CA TRP A 200 -4.78 11.51 -2.63
C TRP A 200 -4.09 10.27 -3.20
N GLY A 201 -4.60 9.08 -2.87
CA GLY A 201 -3.99 7.82 -3.24
C GLY A 201 -2.56 7.65 -2.71
N ARG A 202 -1.88 6.60 -3.21
CA ARG A 202 -0.56 6.20 -2.70
C ARG A 202 0.58 7.02 -3.28
N ASN A 203 0.59 7.21 -4.60
CA ASN A 203 1.73 7.76 -5.35
C ASN A 203 2.11 9.21 -4.97
N PRO A 204 1.16 10.17 -4.81
CA PRO A 204 1.49 11.54 -4.43
C PRO A 204 2.18 11.64 -3.07
N ILE A 205 1.79 10.81 -2.10
CA ILE A 205 2.39 10.79 -0.76
C ILE A 205 3.81 10.22 -0.83
N TYR A 206 4.04 9.14 -1.58
CA TYR A 206 5.39 8.62 -1.83
C TYR A 206 6.34 9.71 -2.34
N ILE A 207 5.90 10.45 -3.34
CA ILE A 207 6.74 11.45 -4.01
C ILE A 207 6.93 12.70 -3.15
N LEU A 208 5.87 13.18 -2.49
CA LEU A 208 5.96 14.35 -1.61
C LEU A 208 6.92 14.08 -0.44
N THR A 209 6.77 12.94 0.23
CA THR A 209 7.59 12.66 1.41
C THR A 209 9.01 12.28 1.04
N ALA A 210 9.23 11.57 -0.08
CA ALA A 210 10.56 11.34 -0.62
C ALA A 210 11.26 12.65 -1.02
N PHE A 211 10.55 13.58 -1.65
CA PHE A 211 11.08 14.90 -1.99
C PHE A 211 11.49 15.69 -0.74
N VAL A 212 10.61 15.73 0.28
CA VAL A 212 10.91 16.38 1.56
C VAL A 212 12.10 15.70 2.25
N PHE A 213 12.19 14.37 2.21
CA PHE A 213 13.31 13.61 2.75
C PHE A 213 14.64 14.00 2.11
N VAL A 214 14.71 14.06 0.77
CA VAL A 214 15.92 14.45 0.03
C VAL A 214 16.30 15.89 0.37
N MET A 215 15.33 16.81 0.39
CA MET A 215 15.57 18.21 0.73
C MET A 215 16.05 18.39 2.17
N LEU A 216 15.60 17.56 3.11
CA LEU A 216 16.07 17.57 4.50
C LEU A 216 17.51 17.08 4.66
N GLN A 217 18.07 16.32 3.71
CA GLN A 217 19.48 15.89 3.81
C GLN A 217 20.46 17.05 3.70
N ILE A 218 20.14 18.08 2.91
CA ILE A 218 20.98 19.27 2.73
C ILE A 218 21.25 20.00 4.06
N PRO A 219 20.22 20.47 4.82
CA PRO A 219 20.45 21.10 6.10
C PRO A 219 21.02 20.12 7.15
N THR A 220 20.75 18.81 7.01
CA THR A 220 21.31 17.78 7.90
C THR A 220 22.83 17.68 7.74
N ALA A 221 23.34 17.68 6.50
CA ALA A 221 24.78 17.66 6.22
C ALA A 221 25.47 18.98 6.60
N LEU A 222 24.75 20.09 6.52
CA LEU A 222 25.25 21.43 6.86
C LEU A 222 25.03 21.82 8.33
N ALA A 223 24.51 20.90 9.16
CA ALA A 223 24.22 21.19 10.56
C ALA A 223 25.50 21.57 11.32
N LYS A 224 25.40 22.66 12.10
CA LYS A 224 26.49 23.21 12.94
C LYS A 224 26.27 22.96 14.43
N ASN A 225 25.16 22.34 14.79
CA ASN A 225 24.83 22.04 16.18
C ASN A 225 24.19 20.64 16.27
N ILE A 226 24.48 19.94 17.37
CA ILE A 226 24.02 18.57 17.57
C ILE A 226 22.50 18.49 17.74
N ALA A 227 21.87 19.42 18.47
CA ALA A 227 20.42 19.40 18.71
C ALA A 227 19.63 19.51 17.39
N GLY A 228 20.04 20.41 16.50
CA GLY A 228 19.48 20.58 15.17
C GLY A 228 19.74 19.38 14.27
N LEU A 229 20.92 18.76 14.35
CA LEU A 229 21.19 17.49 13.66
C LEU A 229 20.21 16.39 14.12
N LEU A 230 19.95 16.27 15.42
CA LEU A 230 19.01 15.30 15.99
C LEU A 230 17.56 15.57 15.54
N VAL A 231 17.12 16.83 15.54
CA VAL A 231 15.79 17.23 15.04
C VAL A 231 15.66 16.92 13.56
N LEU A 232 16.66 17.27 12.75
CA LEU A 232 16.65 17.00 11.31
C LEU A 232 16.64 15.49 11.03
N ARG A 233 17.30 14.68 11.85
CA ARG A 233 17.25 13.22 11.77
C ARG A 233 15.88 12.66 12.10
N PHE A 234 15.24 13.18 13.13
CA PHE A 234 13.86 12.83 13.45
C PHE A 234 12.93 13.18 12.26
N LEU A 235 13.01 14.40 11.74
CA LEU A 235 12.18 14.82 10.60
C LEU A 235 12.48 13.99 9.34
N GLY A 236 13.75 13.69 9.06
CA GLY A 236 14.15 12.81 7.96
C GLY A 236 13.52 11.43 8.08
N GLY A 237 13.63 10.78 9.24
CA GLY A 237 12.98 9.48 9.48
C GLY A 237 11.45 9.55 9.35
N PHE A 238 10.84 10.62 9.86
CA PHE A 238 9.39 10.82 9.81
C PHE A 238 8.87 10.87 8.37
N PHE A 239 9.48 11.68 7.51
CA PHE A 239 9.08 11.78 6.09
C PHE A 239 9.55 10.58 5.24
N ALA A 240 10.55 9.84 5.69
CA ALA A 240 10.95 8.59 5.03
C ALA A 240 9.97 7.44 5.28
N SER A 241 9.16 7.50 6.34
CA SER A 241 8.34 6.38 6.79
C SER A 241 7.37 5.76 5.78
N PRO A 242 6.72 6.52 4.85
CA PRO A 242 5.69 5.95 3.98
C PRO A 242 6.24 4.85 3.07
N ALA A 243 7.52 4.94 2.69
CA ALA A 243 8.14 3.93 1.86
C ALA A 243 8.30 2.56 2.54
N LEU A 244 8.38 2.56 3.87
CA LEU A 244 8.53 1.34 4.66
C LEU A 244 7.19 0.68 4.94
N ALA A 245 6.17 1.48 5.29
CA ALA A 245 4.85 0.96 5.64
C ALA A 245 4.06 0.50 4.41
N THR A 246 4.13 1.27 3.33
CA THR A 246 3.22 1.11 2.18
C THR A 246 3.85 0.29 1.07
N GLY A 247 5.16 -0.02 1.17
CA GLY A 247 5.88 -0.84 0.20
C GLY A 247 5.23 -2.22 0.06
N GLY A 248 5.03 -2.92 1.16
CA GLY A 248 4.35 -4.22 1.18
C GLY A 248 2.89 -4.16 0.69
N ALA A 249 2.18 -3.09 1.05
CA ALA A 249 0.79 -2.91 0.60
C ALA A 249 0.73 -2.70 -0.92
N SER A 250 1.66 -1.92 -1.49
CA SER A 250 1.75 -1.68 -2.94
C SER A 250 2.10 -2.97 -3.71
N VAL A 251 2.93 -3.84 -3.13
CA VAL A 251 3.18 -5.18 -3.68
C VAL A 251 1.89 -6.01 -3.75
N GLY A 252 1.05 -5.92 -2.71
CA GLY A 252 -0.24 -6.60 -2.64
C GLY A 252 -1.24 -6.12 -3.70
N ASP A 253 -1.17 -4.85 -4.08
CA ASP A 253 -2.04 -4.27 -5.12
C ASP A 253 -1.62 -4.74 -6.53
N ILE A 254 -0.30 -4.87 -6.77
CA ILE A 254 0.28 -5.17 -8.09
C ILE A 254 0.29 -6.67 -8.43
N TYR A 255 0.56 -7.52 -7.44
CA TYR A 255 0.74 -8.96 -7.65
C TYR A 255 -0.47 -9.77 -7.19
N LEU A 256 -0.81 -10.79 -7.98
CA LEU A 256 -1.80 -11.79 -7.59
C LEU A 256 -1.32 -12.55 -6.33
N PRO A 257 -2.23 -13.07 -5.49
CA PRO A 257 -1.87 -13.76 -4.24
C PRO A 257 -0.82 -14.87 -4.40
N GLN A 258 -0.83 -15.57 -5.53
CA GLN A 258 0.14 -16.63 -5.84
C GLN A 258 1.58 -16.13 -6.06
N TYR A 259 1.77 -14.90 -6.55
CA TYR A 259 3.09 -14.31 -6.84
C TYR A 259 3.54 -13.29 -5.79
N MET A 260 2.60 -12.78 -4.99
CA MET A 260 2.83 -11.87 -3.89
C MET A 260 3.97 -12.27 -2.94
N PRO A 261 4.11 -13.54 -2.48
CA PRO A 261 5.19 -13.90 -1.55
C PRO A 261 6.58 -13.74 -2.17
N TYR A 262 6.75 -14.00 -3.47
CA TYR A 262 8.03 -13.81 -4.15
C TYR A 262 8.40 -12.33 -4.25
N ALA A 263 7.43 -11.48 -4.58
CA ALA A 263 7.65 -10.03 -4.64
C ALA A 263 7.94 -9.44 -3.26
N LEU A 264 7.22 -9.87 -2.21
CA LEU A 264 7.50 -9.48 -0.83
C LEU A 264 8.86 -9.96 -0.35
N SER A 265 9.31 -11.15 -0.76
CA SER A 265 10.64 -11.66 -0.45
C SER A 265 11.74 -10.79 -1.05
N LEU A 266 11.55 -10.32 -2.29
CA LEU A 266 12.48 -9.41 -2.95
C LEU A 266 12.53 -8.04 -2.25
N TRP A 267 11.37 -7.53 -1.83
CA TRP A 267 11.27 -6.29 -1.06
C TRP A 267 11.95 -6.41 0.31
N ALA A 268 11.71 -7.52 1.03
CA ALA A 268 12.36 -7.83 2.30
C ALA A 268 13.88 -7.96 2.15
N PHE A 269 14.36 -8.55 1.04
CA PHE A 269 15.78 -8.60 0.73
C PHE A 269 16.37 -7.19 0.61
N GLY A 270 15.72 -6.29 -0.13
CA GLY A 270 16.12 -4.87 -0.21
C GLY A 270 16.14 -4.17 1.16
N ALA A 271 15.14 -4.44 2.00
CA ALA A 271 15.05 -3.91 3.36
C ALA A 271 16.21 -4.37 4.26
N VAL A 272 16.63 -5.64 4.16
CA VAL A 272 17.76 -6.18 4.94
C VAL A 272 19.10 -5.73 4.38
N CYS A 273 19.24 -5.57 3.05
CA CYS A 273 20.47 -5.09 2.43
C CYS A 273 20.82 -3.66 2.86
N GLY A 274 19.82 -2.79 3.10
CA GLY A 274 20.04 -1.39 3.49
C GLY A 274 20.94 -1.24 4.73
N PRO A 275 20.59 -1.81 5.89
CA PRO A 275 21.39 -1.69 7.11
C PRO A 275 22.72 -2.43 7.04
N VAL A 276 22.85 -3.46 6.20
CA VAL A 276 24.11 -4.20 6.00
C VAL A 276 25.10 -3.36 5.19
N LEU A 277 24.65 -2.72 4.10
CA LEU A 277 25.52 -1.94 3.23
C LEU A 277 25.77 -0.53 3.75
N GLY A 278 24.86 0.05 4.54
CA GLY A 278 24.97 1.43 5.04
C GLY A 278 26.30 1.74 5.75
N PRO A 279 26.71 0.98 6.78
CA PRO A 279 27.97 1.22 7.47
C PRO A 279 29.21 1.00 6.59
N ILE A 280 29.13 0.11 5.60
CA ILE A 280 30.23 -0.17 4.68
C ILE A 280 30.46 1.03 3.76
N VAL A 281 29.40 1.53 3.14
CA VAL A 281 29.43 2.69 2.25
C VAL A 281 29.83 3.94 3.04
N GLY A 282 29.14 4.21 4.15
CA GLY A 282 29.44 5.37 4.99
C GLY A 282 30.82 5.33 5.64
N GLY A 283 31.34 4.14 5.96
CA GLY A 283 32.68 3.97 6.53
C GLY A 283 33.78 4.31 5.53
N PHE A 284 33.65 3.87 4.28
CA PHE A 284 34.59 4.23 3.22
C PHE A 284 34.58 5.74 2.97
N ALA A 285 33.40 6.36 2.94
CA ALA A 285 33.23 7.78 2.68
C ALA A 285 33.76 8.65 3.83
N ALA A 286 33.46 8.28 5.07
CA ALA A 286 33.87 9.01 6.26
C ALA A 286 35.40 8.94 6.48
N ALA A 287 36.04 7.86 6.02
CA ALA A 287 37.49 7.68 6.08
C ALA A 287 38.27 8.54 5.06
N SER A 288 37.60 9.15 4.08
CA SER A 288 38.25 10.00 3.08
C SER A 288 38.76 11.33 3.68
N HIS A 289 40.00 11.72 3.33
CA HIS A 289 40.60 12.97 3.79
C HIS A 289 40.26 14.13 2.84
N GLY A 290 39.76 15.26 3.35
CA GLY A 290 39.52 16.48 2.56
C GLY A 290 38.48 17.44 3.16
N PHE A 291 38.15 18.53 2.43
CA PHE A 291 37.16 19.57 2.82
C PHE A 291 35.74 19.02 3.05
N ILE A 292 35.46 17.82 2.52
CA ILE A 292 34.18 17.13 2.65
C ILE A 292 34.30 15.90 3.56
N GLY A 293 35.49 15.54 4.05
CA GLY A 293 35.71 14.34 4.89
C GLY A 293 34.99 14.36 6.24
N GLY A 294 34.79 13.19 6.85
CA GLY A 294 34.18 13.02 8.17
C GLY A 294 32.68 12.65 8.13
N TRP A 295 31.94 13.03 9.18
CA TRP A 295 30.54 12.58 9.40
C TRP A 295 29.52 13.10 8.37
N ARG A 296 29.91 14.06 7.52
CA ARG A 296 29.00 14.70 6.56
C ARG A 296 28.83 13.86 5.28
N MET A 297 29.86 13.16 4.81
CA MET A 297 29.81 12.35 3.59
C MET A 297 28.73 11.27 3.60
N PRO A 298 28.60 10.47 4.67
CA PRO A 298 27.54 9.46 4.79
C PRO A 298 26.12 10.03 4.54
N ILE A 299 25.91 11.32 4.80
CA ILE A 299 24.62 12.02 4.61
C ILE A 299 24.41 12.39 3.14
N TRP A 300 25.47 12.82 2.45
CA TRP A 300 25.42 13.11 1.03
C TRP A 300 25.21 11.84 0.20
N GLU A 301 25.83 10.74 0.58
CA GLU A 301 25.61 9.43 -0.06
C GLU A 301 24.17 8.95 0.10
N LEU A 302 23.60 9.14 1.29
CA LEU A 302 22.18 8.87 1.52
C LEU A 302 21.28 9.72 0.62
N MET A 303 21.62 11.00 0.43
CA MET A 303 20.88 11.90 -0.46
C MET A 303 20.90 11.39 -1.91
N TRP A 304 22.06 10.95 -2.41
CA TRP A 304 22.19 10.39 -3.77
C TRP A 304 21.53 9.03 -3.94
N ALA A 305 21.53 8.20 -2.90
CA ALA A 305 20.84 6.90 -2.96
C ALA A 305 19.31 7.08 -3.04
N ALA A 306 18.79 8.09 -2.35
CA ALA A 306 17.35 8.32 -2.24
C ALA A 306 16.75 9.24 -3.32
N GLY A 307 17.55 10.00 -4.07
CA GLY A 307 17.09 11.05 -5.00
C GLY A 307 17.91 11.17 -6.27
#